data_AF-A0A843UQW4-F1
#
_entry.id   AF-A0A843UQW4-F1
#
_cell.length_a   1.000
_cell.length_b   1.000
_cell.length_c   1.000
_cell.angle_alpha   90.00
_cell.angle_beta   90.00
_cell.angle_gamma   90.00
#
_symmetry.space_group_name_H-M   'P 1'
#
loop_
_entity.id
_entity.type
_entity.pdbx_description
1 polymer ?
#
loop_
_entity_poly.entity_id
_entity_poly.type
_entity_poly.pdbx_seq_one_letter_code
_entity_poly.pdbx_strand_id
1 'polypeptide(L)'
;MQSNAAVLLLAVVVTSVLFPQPAQPLSFDYPSFSLNPPDIAFQGSASASGDGVINLTPTLQPGDIRSFVVGRAIYRDPVRLWGGTSSTADKPVVSNFTTRFSFAVRPYPGNENDTGDGLAFFLAPYGSDIPAGFCFGHFLGLFNYSSYAPTMPAGNIPTVAIEFDTFANTNADVQDPPGVHVGIDVNNLKSVVKETWPEINTRVGANVSGTISYNAGTTELSIRN
;
A
#
# COMPACT_ATOMS: atom_id res chain seq x y z
N MET A 1 -31.38 -78.28 15.45
CA MET A 1 -31.79 -76.87 15.57
C MET A 1 -30.53 -76.02 15.47
N GLN A 2 -30.26 -75.40 14.31
CA GLN A 2 -29.12 -74.50 14.14
C GLN A 2 -29.59 -73.09 14.49
N SER A 3 -28.97 -72.47 15.50
CA SER A 3 -29.23 -71.07 15.86
C SER A 3 -28.42 -70.16 14.93
N ASN A 4 -29.10 -69.41 14.07
CA ASN A 4 -28.49 -68.35 13.30
C ASN A 4 -28.31 -67.12 14.20
N ALA A 5 -27.09 -66.84 14.62
CA ALA A 5 -26.74 -65.59 15.28
C ALA A 5 -26.58 -64.49 14.22
N ALA A 6 -27.46 -63.49 14.24
CA ALA A 6 -27.34 -62.32 13.39
C ALA A 6 -26.33 -61.33 14.02
N VAL A 7 -25.27 -61.01 13.29
CA VAL A 7 -24.30 -59.99 13.68
C VAL A 7 -24.79 -58.66 13.11
N LEU A 8 -25.12 -57.71 13.99
CA LEU A 8 -25.48 -56.35 13.62
C LEU A 8 -24.20 -55.53 13.41
N LEU A 9 -23.93 -55.10 12.18
CA LEU A 9 -22.79 -54.23 11.86
C LEU A 9 -23.27 -52.76 11.93
N LEU A 10 -22.81 -52.02 12.94
CA LEU A 10 -23.07 -50.57 13.04
C LEU A 10 -21.98 -49.81 12.26
N ALA A 11 -22.32 -49.30 11.08
CA ALA A 11 -21.46 -48.40 10.33
C ALA A 11 -21.73 -46.96 10.75
N VAL A 12 -20.81 -46.35 11.51
CA VAL A 12 -20.87 -44.92 11.85
C VAL A 12 -20.17 -44.15 10.72
N VAL A 13 -20.95 -43.47 9.89
CA VAL A 13 -20.42 -42.54 8.88
C VAL A 13 -20.25 -41.18 9.54
N VAL A 14 -19.01 -40.82 9.87
CA VAL A 14 -18.66 -39.46 10.33
C VAL A 14 -18.41 -38.61 9.09
N THR A 15 -19.43 -37.89 8.63
CA THR A 15 -19.26 -36.82 7.64
C THR A 15 -18.65 -35.62 8.34
N SER A 16 -17.33 -35.46 8.23
CA SER A 16 -16.63 -34.24 8.63
C SER A 16 -17.03 -33.11 7.67
N VAL A 17 -18.03 -32.31 8.05
CA VAL A 17 -18.36 -31.06 7.36
C VAL A 17 -17.23 -30.08 7.66
N LEU A 18 -16.28 -29.95 6.74
CA LEU A 18 -15.26 -28.91 6.78
C LEU A 18 -15.94 -27.57 6.48
N PHE A 19 -16.39 -26.87 7.52
CA PHE A 19 -16.74 -25.47 7.37
C PHE A 19 -15.44 -24.70 7.04
N PRO A 20 -15.40 -23.91 5.95
CA PRO A 20 -14.26 -23.03 5.72
C PRO A 20 -14.13 -22.13 6.96
N GLN A 21 -13.00 -22.24 7.66
CA GLN A 21 -12.76 -21.37 8.79
C GLN A 21 -12.77 -19.92 8.27
N PRO A 22 -13.52 -19.01 8.93
CA PRO A 22 -13.41 -17.60 8.59
C PRO A 22 -11.95 -17.20 8.70
N ALA A 23 -11.43 -16.52 7.68
CA ALA A 23 -10.06 -16.03 7.70
C ALA A 23 -9.87 -15.17 8.96
N GLN A 24 -8.82 -15.46 9.74
CA GLN A 24 -8.45 -14.65 10.89
C GLN A 24 -8.11 -13.24 10.38
N PRO A 25 -8.69 -12.17 10.97
CA PRO A 25 -8.33 -10.81 10.60
C PRO A 25 -6.86 -10.56 10.94
N LEU A 26 -6.10 -10.02 9.98
CA LEU A 26 -4.74 -9.56 10.19
C LEU A 26 -4.77 -8.19 10.87
N SER A 27 -4.00 -8.02 11.94
CA SER A 27 -3.83 -6.74 12.63
C SER A 27 -2.42 -6.65 13.19
N PHE A 28 -1.79 -5.49 12.99
CA PHE A 28 -0.48 -5.15 13.53
C PHE A 28 -0.46 -3.65 13.86
N ASP A 29 0.41 -3.27 14.79
CA ASP A 29 0.62 -1.88 15.20
C ASP A 29 2.11 -1.63 15.43
N TYR A 30 2.60 -0.50 14.92
CA TYR A 30 4.01 -0.09 15.00
C TYR A 30 4.09 1.31 15.59
N PRO A 31 4.12 1.46 16.92
CA PRO A 31 4.33 2.77 17.55
C PRO A 31 5.74 3.31 17.30
N SER A 32 6.70 2.42 17.00
CA SER A 32 8.05 2.73 16.53
C SER A 32 8.63 1.55 15.77
N PHE A 33 9.69 1.79 14.99
CA PHE A 33 10.40 0.77 14.22
C PHE A 33 11.77 0.47 14.83
N SER A 34 12.10 -0.81 15.02
CA SER A 34 13.48 -1.21 15.32
C SER A 34 14.37 -1.04 14.09
N LEU A 35 15.70 -1.08 14.25
CA LEU A 35 16.63 -0.98 13.11
C LEU A 35 16.47 -2.10 12.07
N ASN A 36 15.99 -3.27 12.49
CA ASN A 36 15.78 -4.43 11.64
C ASN A 36 14.42 -5.08 12.00
N PRO A 37 13.30 -4.43 11.63
CA PRO A 37 11.97 -4.95 11.91
C PRO A 37 11.78 -6.27 11.13
N PRO A 38 11.49 -7.40 11.81
CA PRO A 38 11.49 -8.72 11.16
C PRO A 38 10.43 -8.85 10.07
N ASP A 39 9.32 -8.14 10.23
CA ASP A 39 8.11 -8.27 9.40
C ASP A 39 8.00 -7.20 8.31
N ILE A 40 9.03 -6.36 8.14
CA ILE A 40 9.08 -5.35 7.08
C ILE A 40 10.24 -5.67 6.14
N ALA A 41 9.94 -5.75 4.84
CA ALA A 41 10.92 -5.82 3.78
C ALA A 41 11.19 -4.41 3.24
N PHE A 42 12.47 -4.05 3.15
CA PHE A 42 12.90 -2.81 2.53
C PHE A 42 13.39 -3.05 1.10
N GLN A 43 13.07 -2.13 0.20
CA GLN A 43 13.57 -2.08 -1.17
C GLN A 43 14.09 -0.67 -1.47
N GLY A 44 15.04 -0.57 -2.40
CA GLY A 44 15.64 0.71 -2.79
C GLY A 44 16.42 1.33 -1.63
N SER A 45 16.21 2.63 -1.39
CA SER A 45 16.87 3.39 -0.31
C SER A 45 16.20 3.24 1.07
N ALA A 46 15.08 2.53 1.17
CA ALA A 46 14.31 2.49 2.41
C ALA A 46 15.09 1.79 3.53
N SER A 47 15.05 2.37 4.73
CA SER A 47 15.67 1.79 5.93
C SER A 47 15.02 2.31 7.21
N ALA A 48 15.08 1.53 8.28
CA ALA A 48 14.75 2.02 9.61
C ALA A 48 15.94 2.74 10.25
N SER A 49 15.67 3.77 11.04
CA SER A 49 16.68 4.54 11.77
C SER A 49 16.57 4.38 13.29
N GLY A 50 17.64 4.75 14.00
CA GLY A 50 17.75 4.55 15.45
C GLY A 50 16.81 5.40 16.30
N ASP A 51 16.16 6.39 15.70
CA ASP A 51 15.10 7.23 16.27
C ASP A 51 13.69 6.63 16.12
N GLY A 52 13.58 5.40 15.61
CA GLY A 52 12.32 4.67 15.61
C GLY A 52 11.42 4.92 14.41
N VAL A 53 11.94 5.48 13.32
CA VAL A 53 11.19 5.75 12.09
C VAL A 53 11.71 4.94 10.90
N ILE A 54 10.91 4.85 9.85
CA ILE A 54 11.35 4.39 8.53
C ILE A 54 11.63 5.62 7.66
N ASN A 55 12.85 5.70 7.14
CA ASN A 55 13.19 6.63 6.07
C ASN A 55 13.03 5.90 4.74
N LEU A 56 12.04 6.28 3.93
CA LEU A 56 11.87 5.73 2.58
C LEU A 56 12.95 6.29 1.63
N THR A 57 13.25 7.57 1.78
CA THR A 57 14.34 8.26 1.09
C THR A 57 15.38 8.76 2.11
N PRO A 58 16.65 8.93 1.72
CA PRO A 58 17.67 9.43 2.62
C PRO A 58 17.33 10.82 3.17
N THR A 59 17.62 11.05 4.44
CA THR A 59 17.59 12.41 5.00
C THR A 59 18.78 13.18 4.45
N LEU A 60 18.52 14.28 3.75
CA LEU A 60 19.55 15.13 3.16
C LEU A 60 20.11 16.13 4.18
N GLN A 61 21.39 16.46 4.03
CA GLN A 61 22.10 17.52 4.74
C GLN A 61 22.44 18.70 3.81
N PRO A 62 22.72 19.90 4.35
CA PRO A 62 23.19 21.02 3.54
C PRO A 62 24.41 20.65 2.70
N GLY A 63 24.27 20.72 1.38
CA GLY A 63 25.33 20.40 0.41
C GLY A 63 25.24 19.01 -0.22
N ASP A 64 24.32 18.15 0.23
CA ASP A 64 24.07 16.85 -0.41
C ASP A 64 23.55 17.01 -1.84
N ILE A 65 23.90 16.10 -2.74
CA ILE A 65 23.44 16.15 -4.13
C ILE A 65 22.07 15.47 -4.25
N ARG A 66 21.13 16.14 -4.94
CA ARG A 66 19.85 15.54 -5.34
C ARG A 66 20.11 14.27 -6.14
N SER A 67 19.58 13.16 -5.63
CA SER A 67 19.75 11.84 -6.23
C SER A 67 18.40 11.28 -6.63
N PHE A 68 18.37 10.51 -7.70
CA PHE A 68 17.18 9.81 -8.17
C PHE A 68 16.94 8.57 -7.30
N VAL A 69 16.33 8.80 -6.13
CA VAL A 69 16.13 7.78 -5.09
C VAL A 69 14.68 7.35 -5.00
N VAL A 70 14.49 6.07 -4.69
CA VAL A 70 13.21 5.44 -4.40
C VAL A 70 13.44 4.46 -3.28
N GLY A 71 12.53 4.40 -2.32
CA GLY A 71 12.48 3.32 -1.35
C GLY A 71 11.06 2.87 -1.06
N ARG A 72 10.91 1.58 -0.78
CA ARG A 72 9.63 0.99 -0.34
C ARG A 72 9.84 0.21 0.94
N ALA A 73 8.87 0.31 1.85
CA ALA A 73 8.77 -0.52 3.04
C ALA A 73 7.48 -1.32 2.95
N ILE A 74 7.58 -2.65 2.98
CA ILE A 74 6.49 -3.57 2.67
C ILE A 74 6.32 -4.55 3.81
N TYR A 75 5.08 -4.78 4.26
CA TYR A 75 4.79 -5.87 5.20
C TYR A 75 5.08 -7.23 4.54
N ARG A 76 5.88 -8.08 5.20
CA ARG A 76 6.47 -9.28 4.60
C ARG A 76 5.47 -10.36 4.24
N ASP A 77 4.39 -10.52 5.00
CA ASP A 77 3.45 -11.59 4.75
C ASP A 77 2.33 -11.15 3.79
N PRO A 78 1.85 -12.05 2.91
CA PRO A 78 0.78 -11.73 1.99
C PRO A 78 -0.53 -11.43 2.73
N VAL A 79 -1.16 -10.31 2.37
CA VAL A 79 -2.49 -9.94 2.88
C VAL A 79 -3.55 -10.38 1.86
N ARG A 80 -4.48 -11.25 2.28
CA ARG A 80 -5.58 -11.69 1.42
C ARG A 80 -6.68 -10.62 1.35
N LEU A 81 -6.72 -9.89 0.23
CA LEU A 81 -7.72 -8.84 -0.02
C LEU A 81 -9.08 -9.37 -0.48
N TRP A 82 -9.11 -10.56 -1.09
CA TRP A 82 -10.34 -11.21 -1.52
C TRP A 82 -10.15 -12.73 -1.66
N GLY A 83 -11.25 -13.49 -1.65
CA GLY A 83 -11.24 -14.93 -1.87
C GLY A 83 -12.57 -15.62 -1.57
N GLY A 84 -12.65 -16.91 -1.90
CA GLY A 84 -13.89 -17.68 -1.79
C GLY A 84 -14.98 -17.18 -2.75
N THR A 85 -16.19 -17.72 -2.61
CA THR A 85 -17.40 -17.28 -3.31
C THR A 85 -18.43 -16.86 -2.28
N SER A 86 -19.05 -15.71 -2.44
CA SER A 86 -20.16 -15.31 -1.59
C SER A 86 -21.28 -16.35 -1.68
N SER A 87 -21.93 -16.69 -0.56
CA SER A 87 -23.11 -17.55 -0.56
C SER A 87 -24.31 -16.97 -1.31
N THR A 88 -24.23 -15.69 -1.71
CA THR A 88 -25.30 -14.92 -2.33
C THR A 88 -24.97 -14.37 -3.73
N ALA A 89 -23.75 -14.57 -4.24
CA ALA A 89 -23.36 -14.12 -5.59
C ALA A 89 -22.07 -14.83 -6.09
N ASP A 90 -21.92 -14.96 -7.42
CA ASP A 90 -20.68 -15.40 -8.12
C ASP A 90 -19.49 -14.43 -7.95
N LYS A 91 -19.51 -13.59 -6.90
CA LYS A 91 -18.45 -12.63 -6.59
C LYS A 91 -17.59 -13.14 -5.44
N PRO A 92 -16.29 -12.83 -5.45
CA PRO A 92 -15.43 -13.14 -4.32
C PRO A 92 -15.84 -12.37 -3.07
N VAL A 93 -15.59 -12.95 -1.91
CA VAL A 93 -15.69 -12.20 -0.64
C VAL A 93 -14.48 -11.27 -0.57
N VAL A 94 -14.73 -9.98 -0.36
CA VAL A 94 -13.69 -8.93 -0.30
C VAL A 94 -13.49 -8.50 1.15
N SER A 95 -12.24 -8.28 1.53
CA SER A 95 -11.84 -7.86 2.88
C SER A 95 -12.04 -6.35 3.08
N ASN A 96 -12.55 -5.96 4.25
CA ASN A 96 -12.43 -4.57 4.72
C ASN A 96 -11.03 -4.35 5.26
N PHE A 97 -10.51 -3.12 5.18
CA PHE A 97 -9.28 -2.77 5.88
C PHE A 97 -9.34 -1.35 6.43
N THR A 98 -8.52 -1.10 7.45
CA THR A 98 -8.22 0.24 7.94
C THR A 98 -6.74 0.27 8.31
N THR A 99 -6.05 1.31 7.87
CA THR A 99 -4.67 1.60 8.26
C THR A 99 -4.59 3.02 8.79
N ARG A 100 -3.73 3.21 9.78
CA ARG A 100 -3.41 4.52 10.36
C ARG A 100 -1.91 4.65 10.41
N PHE A 101 -1.42 5.80 9.99
CA PHE A 101 0.01 6.08 10.00
C PHE A 101 0.24 7.56 10.18
N SER A 102 1.46 7.89 10.62
CA SER A 102 1.97 9.25 10.64
C SER A 102 3.25 9.31 9.82
N PHE A 103 3.44 10.40 9.11
CA PHE A 103 4.62 10.64 8.28
C PHE A 103 5.00 12.12 8.34
N ALA A 104 6.21 12.42 7.88
CA ALA A 104 6.66 13.80 7.69
C ALA A 104 7.43 13.89 6.37
N VAL A 105 7.15 14.92 5.58
CA VAL A 105 7.93 15.27 4.39
C VAL A 105 8.80 16.46 4.75
N ARG A 106 10.11 16.27 4.70
CA ARG A 106 11.08 17.32 5.01
C ARG A 106 11.55 17.97 3.70
N PRO A 107 11.63 19.31 3.65
CA PRO A 107 12.10 20.01 2.46
C PRO A 107 13.60 19.77 2.27
N TYR A 108 14.08 20.04 1.05
CA TYR A 108 15.51 20.06 0.80
C TYR A 108 16.21 21.10 1.71
N PRO A 109 17.34 20.75 2.36
CA PRO A 109 18.05 21.67 3.24
C PRO A 109 18.46 22.97 2.52
N GLY A 110 17.97 24.10 3.03
CA GLY A 110 18.24 25.43 2.45
C GLY A 110 17.24 25.87 1.38
N ASN A 111 16.22 25.07 1.05
CA ASN A 111 15.10 25.50 0.21
C ASN A 111 13.78 24.87 0.67
N GLU A 112 13.02 25.59 1.48
CA GLU A 112 11.71 25.15 2.01
C GLU A 112 10.61 24.95 0.95
N ASN A 113 10.82 25.44 -0.27
CA ASN A 113 9.88 25.25 -1.38
C ASN A 113 10.25 24.05 -2.28
N ASP A 114 11.38 23.40 -2.02
CA ASP A 114 11.85 22.24 -2.77
C ASP A 114 11.44 20.97 -2.02
N THR A 115 10.16 20.64 -2.20
CA THR A 115 9.48 19.56 -1.51
C THR A 115 8.90 18.67 -2.60
N GLY A 116 9.50 17.50 -2.77
CA GLY A 116 9.14 16.58 -3.82
C GLY A 116 9.95 15.30 -3.74
N ASP A 117 9.40 14.19 -4.24
CA ASP A 117 8.17 14.15 -5.04
C ASP A 117 6.92 13.82 -4.18
N GLY A 118 6.98 12.81 -3.31
CA GLY A 118 5.86 12.49 -2.41
C GLY A 118 6.01 11.18 -1.66
N LEU A 119 4.90 10.70 -1.09
CA LEU A 119 4.77 9.42 -0.39
C LEU A 119 3.50 8.71 -0.88
N ALA A 120 3.47 7.38 -0.88
CA ALA A 120 2.22 6.64 -1.08
C ALA A 120 2.06 5.46 -0.12
N PHE A 121 0.83 5.25 0.37
CA PHE A 121 0.38 3.94 0.85
C PHE A 121 -0.12 3.15 -0.35
N PHE A 122 0.29 1.89 -0.51
CA PHE A 122 -0.06 1.11 -1.70
C PHE A 122 -0.40 -0.34 -1.39
N LEU A 123 -1.22 -0.92 -2.27
CA LEU A 123 -1.52 -2.34 -2.37
C LEU A 123 -1.05 -2.83 -3.73
N ALA A 124 -0.18 -3.85 -3.72
CA ALA A 124 0.34 -4.49 -4.93
C ALA A 124 0.39 -6.02 -4.72
N PRO A 125 0.47 -6.81 -5.82
CA PRO A 125 0.78 -8.22 -5.77
C PRO A 125 1.91 -8.56 -4.80
N TYR A 126 1.72 -9.65 -4.07
CA TYR A 126 2.74 -10.20 -3.19
C TYR A 126 4.01 -10.53 -3.98
N GLY A 127 5.17 -10.14 -3.44
CA GLY A 127 6.46 -10.28 -4.12
C GLY A 127 6.70 -9.25 -5.23
N SER A 128 5.91 -8.16 -5.28
CA SER A 128 6.19 -7.04 -6.17
C SER A 128 7.53 -6.37 -5.85
N ASP A 129 8.25 -5.96 -6.89
CA ASP A 129 9.48 -5.18 -6.80
C ASP A 129 9.28 -3.76 -7.31
N ILE A 130 10.24 -2.87 -7.01
CA ILE A 130 10.27 -1.54 -7.62
C ILE A 130 10.33 -1.73 -9.15
N PRO A 131 9.47 -1.08 -9.94
CA PRO A 131 9.49 -1.22 -11.39
C PRO A 131 10.87 -0.91 -11.97
N ALA A 132 11.31 -1.74 -12.92
CA ALA A 132 12.58 -1.51 -13.60
C ALA A 132 12.53 -0.22 -14.44
N GLY A 133 13.69 0.43 -14.61
CA GLY A 133 13.81 1.66 -15.40
C GLY A 133 13.55 2.92 -14.57
N PHE A 134 13.02 3.95 -15.22
CA PHE A 134 12.78 5.26 -14.59
C PHE A 134 11.49 5.18 -13.75
N CYS A 135 11.66 5.00 -12.45
CA CYS A 135 10.59 4.83 -11.46
C CYS A 135 10.67 5.81 -10.28
N PHE A 136 11.60 6.76 -10.34
CA PHE A 136 11.81 7.78 -9.31
C PHE A 136 11.02 9.05 -9.61
N GLY A 137 11.01 9.96 -8.64
CA GLY A 137 10.25 11.19 -8.72
C GLY A 137 8.75 10.93 -8.61
N HIS A 138 7.95 11.62 -9.43
CA HIS A 138 6.50 11.46 -9.50
C HIS A 138 6.00 10.03 -9.71
N PHE A 139 6.83 9.10 -10.18
CA PHE A 139 6.44 7.68 -10.28
C PHE A 139 6.39 6.95 -8.91
N LEU A 140 6.87 7.58 -7.83
CA LEU A 140 6.83 7.14 -6.43
C LEU A 140 7.34 5.70 -6.18
N GLY A 141 8.13 5.12 -7.09
CA GLY A 141 8.54 3.71 -7.02
C GLY A 141 7.41 2.70 -7.27
N LEU A 142 6.26 3.14 -7.76
CA LEU A 142 5.07 2.32 -8.02
C LEU A 142 4.85 2.09 -9.51
N PHE A 143 5.25 3.06 -10.32
CA PHE A 143 5.11 3.04 -11.77
C PHE A 143 6.49 3.23 -12.42
N ASN A 144 6.59 2.93 -13.72
CA ASN A 144 7.70 3.39 -14.53
C ASN A 144 7.23 4.14 -15.77
N TYR A 145 8.15 4.91 -16.33
CA TYR A 145 7.98 5.44 -17.66
C TYR A 145 8.10 4.30 -18.69
N SER A 146 6.98 3.87 -19.28
CA SER A 146 7.03 3.26 -20.61
C SER A 146 6.47 4.25 -21.62
N SER A 147 7.24 4.55 -22.64
CA SER A 147 6.94 5.58 -23.64
C SER A 147 5.76 5.27 -24.56
N TYR A 148 4.88 4.31 -24.23
CA TYR A 148 3.93 3.73 -25.21
C TYR A 148 2.58 3.20 -24.68
N ALA A 149 1.96 3.72 -23.61
CA ALA A 149 0.56 3.34 -23.37
C ALA A 149 -0.30 4.34 -22.55
N PRO A 150 -1.53 4.66 -23.01
CA PRO A 150 -2.57 5.34 -22.21
C PRO A 150 -3.26 4.41 -21.18
N THR A 151 -2.85 3.14 -21.15
CA THR A 151 -3.23 2.08 -20.20
C THR A 151 -1.98 1.64 -19.43
N MET A 152 -2.10 0.93 -18.31
CA MET A 152 -0.96 0.36 -17.57
C MET A 152 0.18 -0.06 -18.50
N PRO A 153 1.32 0.67 -18.49
CA PRO A 153 2.54 0.26 -19.15
C PRO A 153 2.85 -1.21 -18.98
N ALA A 154 3.34 -1.86 -20.04
CA ALA A 154 3.94 -3.18 -19.92
C ALA A 154 5.12 -3.10 -18.94
N GLY A 155 5.01 -3.75 -17.78
CA GLY A 155 5.99 -3.68 -16.70
C GLY A 155 5.50 -2.98 -15.43
N ASN A 156 4.38 -2.25 -15.48
CA ASN A 156 3.75 -1.74 -14.26
C ASN A 156 3.01 -2.87 -13.53
N ILE A 157 3.18 -2.90 -12.21
CA ILE A 157 2.56 -3.87 -11.34
C ILE A 157 1.15 -3.36 -11.00
N PRO A 158 0.09 -4.19 -11.09
CA PRO A 158 -1.25 -3.78 -10.66
C PRO A 158 -1.20 -3.17 -9.26
N THR A 159 -1.60 -1.92 -9.13
CA THR A 159 -1.38 -1.13 -7.92
C THR A 159 -2.59 -0.26 -7.66
N VAL A 160 -3.06 -0.26 -6.43
CA VAL A 160 -3.92 0.80 -5.89
C VAL A 160 -3.09 1.57 -4.87
N ALA A 161 -2.98 2.88 -5.04
CA ALA A 161 -2.21 3.72 -4.14
C ALA A 161 -3.02 4.94 -3.67
N ILE A 162 -2.63 5.41 -2.51
CA ILE A 162 -3.08 6.67 -1.93
C ILE A 162 -1.83 7.51 -1.80
N GLU A 163 -1.67 8.45 -2.73
CA GLU A 163 -0.51 9.35 -2.79
C GLU A 163 -0.74 10.58 -1.90
N PHE A 164 0.35 11.04 -1.31
CA PHE A 164 0.50 12.30 -0.60
C PHE A 164 1.58 13.06 -1.38
N ASP A 165 1.14 13.76 -2.41
CA ASP A 165 1.99 14.41 -3.40
C ASP A 165 2.32 15.83 -2.94
N THR A 166 3.61 16.14 -3.02
CA THR A 166 4.16 17.42 -2.58
C THR A 166 4.68 18.28 -3.73
N PHE A 167 4.67 17.75 -4.95
CA PHE A 167 5.20 18.37 -6.14
C PHE A 167 4.22 18.24 -7.32
N ALA A 168 3.49 19.32 -7.62
CA ALA A 168 2.51 19.29 -8.70
C ALA A 168 3.15 19.12 -10.11
N ASN A 169 2.97 17.95 -10.71
CA ASN A 169 3.35 17.65 -12.09
C ASN A 169 2.17 17.89 -13.06
N THR A 170 2.27 18.93 -13.89
CA THR A 170 1.19 19.33 -14.81
C THR A 170 1.24 18.65 -16.19
N ASN A 171 2.12 17.66 -16.38
CA ASN A 171 2.21 16.94 -17.65
C ASN A 171 0.93 16.09 -17.89
N ALA A 172 0.74 15.62 -19.14
CA ALA A 172 -0.47 14.93 -19.54
C ALA A 172 -0.71 13.60 -18.80
N ASP A 173 0.35 12.99 -18.26
CA ASP A 173 0.32 11.66 -17.66
C ASP A 173 0.00 11.71 -16.15
N VAL A 174 0.11 12.87 -15.48
CA VAL A 174 -0.22 13.07 -14.04
C VAL A 174 -1.37 14.06 -13.85
N GLN A 175 -1.27 15.24 -14.48
CA GLN A 175 -2.25 16.33 -14.46
C GLN A 175 -2.60 16.86 -13.06
N ASP A 176 -1.61 17.06 -12.20
CA ASP A 176 -1.85 17.45 -10.80
C ASP A 176 -2.55 18.78 -10.63
N PRO A 177 -3.37 18.92 -9.57
CA PRO A 177 -3.87 20.22 -9.16
C PRO A 177 -2.71 21.09 -8.66
N PRO A 178 -2.88 22.42 -8.59
CA PRO A 178 -1.86 23.28 -8.02
C PRO A 178 -1.63 22.98 -6.53
N GLY A 179 -0.36 22.83 -6.13
CA GLY A 179 0.05 22.66 -4.75
C GLY A 179 0.12 21.20 -4.30
N VAL A 180 0.12 20.99 -2.98
CA VAL A 180 0.12 19.65 -2.38
C VAL A 180 -1.27 19.02 -2.47
N HIS A 181 -1.34 17.73 -2.75
CA HIS A 181 -2.60 17.01 -2.83
C HIS A 181 -2.49 15.59 -2.29
N VAL A 182 -3.66 15.01 -2.02
CA VAL A 182 -3.81 13.58 -1.82
C VAL A 182 -4.62 13.02 -2.98
N GLY A 183 -4.17 11.89 -3.49
CA GLY A 183 -4.70 11.25 -4.68
C GLY A 183 -5.03 9.77 -4.46
N ILE A 184 -5.97 9.24 -5.24
CA ILE A 184 -6.24 7.81 -5.34
C ILE A 184 -5.82 7.36 -6.73
N ASP A 185 -4.81 6.51 -6.77
CA ASP A 185 -4.27 5.95 -8.00
C ASP A 185 -4.79 4.54 -8.19
N VAL A 186 -5.34 4.26 -9.37
CA VAL A 186 -5.82 2.93 -9.74
C VAL A 186 -5.13 2.52 -11.03
N ASN A 187 -4.04 1.77 -10.90
CA ASN A 187 -3.26 1.27 -12.03
C ASN A 187 -2.82 2.39 -12.98
N ASN A 188 -2.60 3.60 -12.48
CA ASN A 188 -2.15 4.73 -13.27
C ASN A 188 -1.58 5.79 -12.34
N LEU A 189 -0.62 6.54 -12.86
CA LEU A 189 -0.05 7.72 -12.22
C LEU A 189 -1.06 8.87 -12.15
N LYS A 190 -1.96 8.98 -13.13
CA LYS A 190 -3.05 9.95 -13.05
C LYS A 190 -4.11 9.46 -12.06
N SER A 191 -4.13 10.08 -10.88
CA SER A 191 -5.15 9.90 -9.85
C SER A 191 -6.59 9.99 -10.40
N VAL A 192 -7.44 9.03 -10.02
CA VAL A 192 -8.87 9.01 -10.37
C VAL A 192 -9.70 9.97 -9.51
N VAL A 193 -9.21 10.27 -8.30
CA VAL A 193 -9.73 11.26 -7.37
C VAL A 193 -8.53 11.97 -6.76
N LYS A 194 -8.60 13.30 -6.61
CA LYS A 194 -7.56 14.07 -5.94
C LYS A 194 -8.10 15.34 -5.34
N GLU A 195 -7.58 15.69 -4.17
CA GLU A 195 -7.97 16.88 -3.42
C GLU A 195 -6.75 17.55 -2.79
N THR A 196 -6.75 18.87 -2.72
CA THR A 196 -5.74 19.62 -1.97
C THR A 196 -5.79 19.19 -0.50
N TRP A 197 -4.62 18.93 0.10
CA TRP A 197 -4.52 18.46 1.48
C TRP A 197 -3.69 19.44 2.33
N PRO A 198 -4.34 20.45 2.96
CA PRO A 198 -3.65 21.55 3.63
C PRO A 198 -2.75 21.14 4.82
N GLU A 199 -3.01 19.98 5.42
CA GLU A 199 -2.27 19.48 6.59
C GLU A 199 -0.84 19.05 6.21
N ILE A 200 -0.56 18.74 4.94
CA ILE A 200 0.80 18.47 4.47
C ILE A 200 1.52 19.81 4.33
N ASN A 201 2.05 20.31 5.45
CA ASN A 201 2.92 21.47 5.47
C ASN A 201 4.38 21.07 5.32
N THR A 202 4.82 21.00 4.07
CA THR A 202 6.18 20.61 3.72
C THR A 202 7.26 21.62 4.13
N ARG A 203 6.89 22.87 4.50
CA ARG A 203 7.86 23.88 4.95
C ARG A 203 8.37 23.63 6.36
N VAL A 204 7.53 23.03 7.19
CA VAL A 204 7.82 22.84 8.63
C VAL A 204 8.29 21.41 8.91
N GLY A 205 8.07 20.46 7.99
CA GLY A 205 8.38 19.05 8.21
C GLY A 205 7.60 18.46 9.38
N ALA A 206 6.40 18.98 9.65
CA ALA A 206 5.55 18.54 10.74
C ALA A 206 4.98 17.15 10.45
N ASN A 207 4.72 16.40 11.52
CA ASN A 207 4.04 15.11 11.39
C ASN A 207 2.60 15.32 10.92
N VAL A 208 2.23 14.59 9.88
CA VAL A 208 0.89 14.44 9.34
C VAL A 208 0.40 13.05 9.70
N SER A 209 -0.85 12.93 10.12
CA SER A 209 -1.50 11.64 10.34
C SER A 209 -2.56 11.42 9.29
N GLY A 210 -2.71 10.16 8.86
CA GLY A 210 -3.73 9.75 7.92
C GLY A 210 -4.37 8.44 8.34
N THR A 211 -5.68 8.35 8.17
CA THR A 211 -6.46 7.11 8.26
C THR A 211 -7.01 6.77 6.89
N ILE A 212 -6.65 5.59 6.37
CA ILE A 212 -7.22 5.05 5.13
C ILE A 212 -8.11 3.88 5.50
N SER A 213 -9.34 3.85 4.97
CA SER A 213 -10.25 2.73 5.18
C SER A 213 -10.97 2.32 3.91
N TYR A 214 -11.14 1.01 3.72
CA TYR A 214 -11.92 0.44 2.64
C TYR A 214 -13.08 -0.39 3.20
N ASN A 215 -14.29 -0.05 2.76
CA ASN A 215 -15.51 -0.77 3.07
C ASN A 215 -15.93 -1.64 1.88
N ALA A 216 -15.78 -2.95 2.00
CA ALA A 216 -16.13 -3.92 0.97
C ALA A 216 -17.65 -3.98 0.68
N GLY A 217 -18.49 -3.61 1.64
CA GLY A 217 -19.95 -3.59 1.48
C GLY A 217 -20.45 -2.42 0.63
N THR A 218 -19.77 -1.27 0.69
CA THR A 218 -20.10 -0.07 -0.10
C THR A 218 -19.12 0.18 -1.25
N THR A 219 -18.05 -0.59 -1.34
CA THR A 219 -16.91 -0.39 -2.28
C THR A 219 -16.26 0.99 -2.15
N GLU A 220 -16.28 1.55 -0.94
CA GLU A 220 -15.80 2.91 -0.67
C GLU A 220 -14.39 2.87 -0.06
N LEU A 221 -13.45 3.54 -0.72
CA LEU A 221 -12.13 3.86 -0.18
C LEU A 221 -12.17 5.32 0.31
N SER A 222 -11.84 5.55 1.58
CA SER A 222 -11.86 6.87 2.19
C SER A 222 -10.56 7.17 2.92
N ILE A 223 -10.22 8.47 2.95
CA ILE A 223 -9.00 9.00 3.54
C ILE A 223 -9.43 10.13 4.49
N ARG A 224 -8.93 10.13 5.72
CA ARG A 224 -9.26 11.11 6.77
C ARG A 224 -8.01 11.51 7.55
N ASN A 225 -7.94 12.76 7.96
CA ASN A 225 -6.96 13.27 8.92
C ASN A 225 -7.33 12.90 10.37
#